data_AF-A0A0F9PGE5-F1
#
_entry.id   AF-A0A0F9PGE5-F1
#
_cell.length_a   1.000
_cell.length_b   1.000
_cell.length_c   1.000
_cell.angle_alpha   90.00
_cell.angle_beta   90.00
_cell.angle_gamma   90.00
#
_symmetry.space_group_name_H-M   'P 1'
#
loop_
_entity.id
_entity.type
_entity.pdbx_description
1 polymer ?
#
loop_
_entity_poly.entity_id
_entity_poly.type
_entity_poly.pdbx_seq_one_letter_code
_entity_poly.pdbx_strand_id
1 'polypeptide(L)' 'MVGHRANSKMSAKNAAKRARKKGFKASVFKKKKGYGVSVTRK' A
#
# COMPACT_ATOMS: atom_id res chain seq x y z
N MET A 1 -2.63 3.29 16.43
CA MET A 1 -2.70 2.68 15.08
C MET A 1 -2.00 1.33 15.10
N VAL A 2 -2.75 0.22 15.10
CA VAL A 2 -2.17 -1.15 15.11
C VAL A 2 -1.70 -1.49 13.68
N GLY A 3 -0.39 -1.41 13.46
CA GLY A 3 0.24 -1.70 12.18
C GLY A 3 0.24 -3.20 11.88
N HIS A 4 -0.81 -3.71 11.26
CA HIS A 4 -0.77 -5.00 10.59
C HIS A 4 0.22 -4.90 9.42
N ARG A 5 1.46 -5.35 9.64
CA ARG A 5 2.51 -5.43 8.61
C ARG A 5 1.94 -6.21 7.41
N ALA A 6 1.68 -5.51 6.30
CA ALA A 6 1.30 -6.13 5.03
C ALA A 6 2.49 -6.89 4.43
N ASN A 7 2.80 -8.07 4.97
CA ASN A 7 3.95 -8.87 4.52
C ASN A 7 3.73 -9.50 3.13
N SER A 8 2.51 -9.48 2.59
CA SER A 8 2.16 -10.08 1.29
C SER A 8 1.86 -9.02 0.21
N LYS A 9 2.18 -9.37 -1.04
CA LYS A 9 1.90 -8.54 -2.22
C LYS A 9 0.42 -8.18 -2.32
N MET A 10 -0.45 -9.10 -1.90
CA MET A 10 -1.90 -8.94 -1.98
C MET A 10 -2.42 -7.89 -0.99
N SER A 11 -1.91 -7.88 0.24
CA SER A 11 -2.27 -6.86 1.23
C SER A 11 -1.84 -5.46 0.79
N ALA A 12 -0.62 -5.33 0.24
CA ALA A 12 -0.13 -4.06 -0.30
C ALA A 12 -0.97 -3.57 -1.50
N LYS A 13 -1.35 -4.48 -2.41
CA LYS A 13 -2.27 -4.17 -3.53
C LYS A 13 -3.65 -3.72 -3.03
N ASN A 14 -4.21 -4.39 -2.02
CA ASN A 14 -5.51 -4.02 -1.45
C ASN A 14 -5.48 -2.64 -0.77
N ALA A 15 -4.42 -2.33 -0.03
CA ALA A 15 -4.22 -1.01 0.56
C ALA A 15 -4.07 0.08 -0.51
N ALA A 16 -3.27 -0.15 -1.56
CA ALA A 16 -3.14 0.77 -2.68
C ALA A 16 -4.49 0.98 -3.42
N LYS A 17 -5.27 -0.09 -3.63
CA LYS A 17 -6.60 -0.01 -4.25
C LYS A 17 -7.55 0.84 -3.42
N ARG A 18 -7.56 0.69 -2.10
CA ARG A 18 -8.37 1.52 -1.19
C ARG A 18 -7.96 2.99 -1.23
N ALA A 19 -6.66 3.28 -1.27
CA ALA A 19 -6.16 4.65 -1.40
C ALA A 19 -6.55 5.29 -2.75
N ARG A 20 -6.46 4.55 -3.86
CA ARG A 20 -6.91 5.02 -5.18
C ARG A 20 -8.41 5.30 -5.22
N LYS A 21 -9.24 4.44 -4.60
CA LYS A 21 -10.69 4.68 -4.49
C LYS A 21 -11.02 5.98 -3.76
N LYS A 22 -10.16 6.42 -2.84
CA LYS A 22 -10.31 7.70 -2.13
C LYS A 22 -9.72 8.90 -2.89
N GLY A 23 -9.26 8.71 -4.14
CA GLY A 23 -8.70 9.78 -4.97
C GLY A 23 -7.20 10.03 -4.80
N PHE A 24 -6.50 9.25 -3.97
CA PHE A 24 -5.06 9.40 -3.78
C PHE A 24 -4.26 8.67 -4.88
N LYS A 25 -3.08 9.20 -5.22
CA LYS A 25 -2.10 8.50 -6.06
C LYS A 25 -1.38 7.46 -5.19
N ALA A 26 -1.63 6.18 -5.43
CA ALA A 26 -0.98 5.10 -4.67
C ALA A 26 -0.21 4.12 -5.57
N SER A 27 0.99 3.73 -5.16
CA SER A 27 1.87 2.76 -5.83
C SER A 27 2.38 1.70 -4.85
N VAL A 28 2.63 0.48 -5.35
CA VAL A 28 3.14 -0.64 -4.56
C VAL A 28 4.58 -0.92 -4.99
N PHE A 29 5.48 -1.09 -4.04
CA PHE A 29 6.89 -1.39 -4.31
C PHE A 29 7.39 -2.57 -3.46
N LYS A 30 8.39 -3.29 -3.97
CA LYS A 30 9.02 -4.39 -3.24
C LYS A 30 10.05 -3.82 -2.27
N LYS A 31 10.07 -4.30 -1.04
CA LYS A 31 11.07 -3.95 -0.01
C LYS A 31 11.99 -5.15 0.21
N LYS A 32 13.17 -4.93 0.81
CA LYS A 32 14.12 -6.00 1.20
C LYS A 32 13.45 -7.13 1.99
N LYS A 33 12.44 -6.80 2.81
CA LYS A 33 11.53 -7.76 3.46
C LYS A 33 10.08 -7.34 3.18
N GLY A 34 9.45 -7.93 2.17
CA GLY A 34 8.02 -7.77 1.87
C GLY A 34 7.68 -6.67 0.85
N TYR A 35 6.52 -6.04 1.02
CA TYR A 35 5.97 -5.03 0.10
C TYR A 35 5.57 -3.77 0.86
N GLY A 36 5.78 -2.61 0.24
CA GLY A 36 5.35 -1.31 0.73
C GLY A 36 4.31 -0.69 -0.20
N VAL A 37 3.57 0.29 0.34
CA VAL A 37 2.66 1.13 -0.43
C VAL A 37 3.06 2.58 -0.22
N SER A 38 3.30 3.31 -1.31
CA SER A 38 3.45 4.76 -1.29
C SER A 38 2.12 5.38 -1.65
N VAL A 39 1.67 6.36 -0.87
CA VAL A 39 0.42 7.10 -1.10
C VAL A 39 0.75 8.59 -1.08
N THR A 40 0.37 9.28 -2.15
CA THR A 40 0.56 10.73 -2.32
C THR A 40 -0.80 11.38 -2.55
N ARG A 41 -0.98 12.57 -1.98
CA ARG A 41 -2.11 13.45 -2.33
C ARG A 41 -1.92 13.93 -3.77
N LYS A 42 -3.03 14.03 -4.48
CA LYS A 42 -3.03 14.50 -5.87
C LYS A 42 -2.61 15.95 -5.92
#